data_AF-A0A255QYT5-F1
#
_entry.id   AF-A0A255QYT5-F1
#
_cell.length_a   1.000
_cell.length_b   1.000
_cell.length_c   1.000
_cell.angle_alpha   90.00
_cell.angle_beta   90.00
_cell.angle_gamma   90.00
#
_symmetry.space_group_name_H-M   'P 1'
#
loop_
_entity.id
_entity.type
_entity.pdbx_description
1 polymer ?
#
loop_
_entity_poly.entity_id
_entity_poly.type
_entity_poly.pdbx_seq_one_letter_code
_entity_poly.pdbx_strand_id
1 'polypeptide(L)'
;MYKIDLLPSDPEQFFALQTGNYDRRELKRSYGKAIRQFKPDEHPAEFQLIRQAYERLERALRYQADNDRSEQANSAWQRLPTIPPSANSAEPASTFPNLKHDSYESQSIEQLAIANPNEAFAQLRRQPSRTPQEYYLTAVLTDFSHSDQRHPFLMELLDGLAIHSNDPGLMSLTLEYVRNEISDDELIDAICLIAERNRTPLCYALTETLWTRLVRQRPFESWSKELDSFESKLRQTSPRTRACFSIRLLHSAIWNAPRQWTHDRLTQIESNSAHLDEASQYELEFLEAIGQILEHTSPETESNAVRRHLLTLIKSHCEANEGEAIGVVVPIIAELVRDPTTFRDAFPMNHDPSIEGWVTAVQILVNELSPYTIQDEHEQRNDNQPIIRLLKELEPTVVQVLNGQERARSKYYIHPMIAWSLIGTLVGSLFTIPIALMFNTGDLGVVLCAALIVMWLVAMLLSYYRWLYPKYLKARHERMTLQWLLEGYSQFWRQRLFRLAQTTDQPIGHLLNQINHLSKATMNTNTGNTVHYFATQDAGLIIFVSLRSLL
;
A
#
# COMPACT_ATOMS: atom_id res chain seq x y z
N MET A 1 31.54 -0.53 -12.33
CA MET A 1 30.99 -1.88 -12.02
C MET A 1 30.62 -1.85 -10.55
N TYR A 2 29.35 -2.10 -10.24
CA TYR A 2 28.85 -2.06 -8.86
C TYR A 2 29.52 -3.15 -8.01
N LYS A 3 30.00 -2.80 -6.82
CA LYS A 3 30.63 -3.74 -5.88
C LYS A 3 29.60 -4.16 -4.84
N ILE A 4 29.11 -5.40 -4.94
CA ILE A 4 28.01 -5.88 -4.08
C ILE A 4 28.39 -5.93 -2.59
N ASP A 5 29.68 -6.10 -2.29
CA ASP A 5 30.25 -6.18 -0.92
C ASP A 5 30.04 -4.90 -0.09
N LEU A 6 29.66 -3.79 -0.75
CA LEU A 6 29.31 -2.53 -0.08
C LEU A 6 27.92 -2.58 0.56
N LEU A 7 27.05 -3.50 0.14
CA LEU A 7 25.75 -3.72 0.76
C LEU A 7 25.87 -4.80 1.84
N PRO A 8 25.22 -4.65 3.01
CA PRO A 8 24.23 -3.62 3.39
C PRO A 8 24.84 -2.36 4.03
N SER A 9 26.16 -2.33 4.23
CA SER A 9 26.85 -1.38 5.12
C SER A 9 26.88 0.07 4.61
N ASP A 10 27.06 0.26 3.31
CA ASP A 10 27.22 1.58 2.68
C ASP A 10 26.46 1.67 1.34
N PRO A 11 25.12 1.83 1.40
CA PRO A 11 24.27 1.88 0.21
C PRO A 11 24.52 3.13 -0.65
N GLU A 12 24.98 4.23 -0.08
CA GLU A 12 25.25 5.47 -0.83
C GLU A 12 26.47 5.31 -1.74
N GLN A 13 27.56 4.73 -1.22
CA GLN A 13 28.72 4.38 -2.04
C GLN A 13 28.40 3.31 -3.07
N PHE A 14 27.56 2.33 -2.73
CA PHE A 14 27.11 1.31 -3.70
C PHE A 14 26.45 1.97 -4.91
N PHE A 15 25.51 2.90 -4.68
CA PHE A 15 24.83 3.61 -5.76
C PHE A 15 25.66 4.73 -6.41
N ALA A 16 26.90 4.92 -5.96
CA ALA A 16 27.80 6.00 -6.36
C ALA A 16 27.14 7.40 -6.22
N LEU A 17 26.40 7.58 -5.12
CA LEU A 17 25.75 8.83 -4.76
C LEU A 17 26.71 9.69 -3.94
N GLN A 18 26.60 11.01 -4.02
CA GLN A 18 27.33 11.91 -3.14
C GLN A 18 26.72 11.86 -1.74
N THR A 19 27.50 11.43 -0.75
CA THR A 19 27.06 11.26 0.64
C THR A 19 26.34 12.51 1.15
N GLY A 20 25.08 12.35 1.56
CA GLY A 20 24.24 13.42 2.12
C GLY A 20 23.74 14.50 1.15
N ASN A 21 24.00 14.41 -0.16
CA ASN A 21 23.49 15.37 -1.15
C ASN A 21 23.20 14.71 -2.50
N TYR A 22 22.08 13.97 -2.58
CA TYR A 22 21.62 13.35 -3.81
C TYR A 22 20.10 13.47 -3.92
N ASP A 23 19.60 13.65 -5.14
CA ASP A 23 18.16 13.78 -5.40
C ASP A 23 17.53 12.40 -5.67
N ARG A 24 16.23 12.24 -5.41
CA ARG A 24 15.46 11.02 -5.68
C ARG A 24 15.61 10.57 -7.14
N ARG A 25 15.75 11.53 -8.05
CA ARG A 25 15.97 11.27 -9.48
C ARG A 25 17.32 10.60 -9.77
N GLU A 26 18.35 10.93 -9.01
CA GLU A 26 19.69 10.34 -9.14
C GLU A 26 19.75 8.94 -8.55
N LEU A 27 19.13 8.75 -7.37
CA LEU A 27 18.94 7.44 -6.76
C LEU A 27 18.18 6.49 -7.70
N LYS A 28 17.07 6.94 -8.31
CA LYS A 28 16.31 6.13 -9.28
C LYS A 28 17.13 5.76 -10.53
N ARG A 29 18.00 6.66 -11.00
CA ARG A 29 18.89 6.41 -12.15
C ARG A 29 19.98 5.40 -11.81
N SER A 30 20.59 5.47 -10.62
CA SER A 30 21.62 4.53 -10.20
C SER A 30 21.02 3.14 -9.92
N TYR A 31 19.84 3.09 -9.31
CA TYR A 31 19.07 1.86 -9.12
C TYR A 31 18.74 1.19 -10.46
N GLY A 32 18.22 1.94 -11.43
CA GLY A 32 17.94 1.44 -12.77
C GLY A 32 19.17 0.88 -13.50
N LYS A 33 20.38 1.37 -13.19
CA LYS A 33 21.64 0.81 -13.71
C LYS A 33 22.03 -0.46 -12.96
N ALA A 34 21.87 -0.51 -11.64
CA ALA A 34 22.18 -1.66 -10.81
C ALA A 34 21.33 -2.88 -11.19
N ILE A 35 20.01 -2.73 -11.35
CA ILE A 35 19.10 -3.83 -11.70
C ILE A 35 19.28 -4.36 -13.14
N ARG A 36 19.87 -3.57 -14.03
CA ARG A 36 20.25 -4.05 -15.39
C ARG A 36 21.47 -4.96 -15.34
N GLN A 37 22.34 -4.76 -14.35
CA GLN A 37 23.52 -5.58 -14.14
C GLN A 37 23.21 -6.82 -13.29
N PHE A 38 22.34 -6.69 -12.28
CA PHE A 38 21.88 -7.78 -11.41
C PHE A 38 20.42 -8.07 -11.68
N LYS A 39 20.15 -8.93 -12.67
CA LYS A 39 18.78 -9.30 -13.03
C LYS A 39 18.16 -10.23 -11.98
N PRO A 40 16.84 -10.13 -11.72
CA PRO A 40 16.14 -10.96 -10.74
C PRO A 40 16.29 -12.46 -11.00
N ASP A 41 16.30 -12.85 -12.29
CA ASP A 41 16.33 -14.26 -12.69
C ASP A 41 17.71 -14.90 -12.51
N GLU A 42 18.78 -14.10 -12.59
CA GLU A 42 20.17 -14.57 -12.54
C GLU A 42 20.79 -14.39 -11.14
N HIS A 43 20.39 -13.33 -10.43
CA HIS A 43 20.98 -12.89 -9.16
C HIS A 43 19.90 -12.45 -8.14
N PRO A 44 19.02 -13.37 -7.68
CA PRO A 44 17.88 -13.02 -6.86
C PRO A 44 18.25 -12.47 -5.48
N ALA A 45 19.34 -12.96 -4.87
CA ALA A 45 19.79 -12.52 -3.54
C ALA A 45 20.40 -11.11 -3.59
N GLU A 46 21.23 -10.85 -4.59
CA GLU A 46 21.86 -9.56 -4.84
C GLU A 46 20.80 -8.52 -5.23
N PHE A 47 19.80 -8.90 -6.01
CA PHE A 47 18.67 -8.04 -6.36
C PHE A 47 17.87 -7.62 -5.12
N GLN A 48 17.63 -8.54 -4.18
CA GLN A 48 16.96 -8.21 -2.91
C GLN A 48 17.76 -7.20 -2.08
N LEU A 49 19.08 -7.39 -1.98
CA LEU A 49 19.96 -6.44 -1.27
C LEU A 49 19.95 -5.05 -1.92
N ILE A 50 19.99 -4.99 -3.25
CA ILE A 50 19.92 -3.74 -4.02
C ILE A 50 18.57 -3.05 -3.81
N ARG A 51 17.47 -3.80 -3.80
CA ARG A 51 16.12 -3.29 -3.54
C ARG A 51 16.00 -2.72 -2.12
N GLN A 52 16.45 -3.46 -1.11
CA GLN A 52 16.46 -3.01 0.28
C GLN A 52 17.30 -1.73 0.46
N ALA A 53 18.46 -1.66 -0.20
CA ALA A 53 19.32 -0.49 -0.19
C ALA A 53 18.63 0.74 -0.81
N TYR A 54 17.95 0.57 -1.95
CA TYR A 54 17.19 1.64 -2.61
C TYR A 54 16.05 2.14 -1.70
N GLU A 55 15.25 1.22 -1.16
CA GLU A 55 14.12 1.56 -0.28
C GLU A 55 14.59 2.27 1.00
N ARG A 56 15.75 1.89 1.55
CA ARG A 56 16.36 2.56 2.71
C ARG A 56 16.77 3.99 2.39
N LEU A 57 17.46 4.23 1.28
CA LEU A 57 17.87 5.58 0.87
C LEU A 57 16.68 6.43 0.44
N GLU A 58 15.67 5.84 -0.18
CA GLU A 58 14.45 6.55 -0.55
C GLU A 58 13.65 6.95 0.69
N ARG A 59 13.55 6.05 1.69
CA ARG A 59 12.98 6.40 3.01
C ARG A 59 13.79 7.51 3.67
N ALA A 60 15.12 7.42 3.68
CA ALA A 60 15.98 8.47 4.21
C ALA A 60 15.71 9.82 3.54
N LEU A 61 15.59 9.86 2.20
CA LEU A 61 15.22 11.08 1.46
C LEU A 61 13.81 11.60 1.77
N ARG A 62 12.83 10.72 2.05
CA ARG A 62 11.47 11.15 2.46
C ARG A 62 11.50 11.80 3.84
N TYR A 63 12.10 11.13 4.82
CA TYR A 63 12.20 11.66 6.19
C TYR A 63 13.13 12.88 6.27
N GLN A 64 14.18 12.90 5.46
CA GLN A 64 15.05 14.07 5.32
C GLN A 64 14.32 15.21 4.63
N ALA A 65 13.41 14.99 3.66
CA ALA A 65 12.58 16.06 3.09
C ALA A 65 11.59 16.65 4.11
N ASP A 66 11.05 15.87 5.04
CA ASP A 66 10.17 16.37 6.10
C ASP A 66 10.96 17.07 7.21
N ASN A 67 12.12 16.54 7.60
CA ASN A 67 13.06 17.24 8.49
C ASN A 67 13.61 18.51 7.85
N ASP A 68 14.02 18.48 6.58
CA ASP A 68 14.50 19.63 5.81
C ASP A 68 13.39 20.66 5.63
N ARG A 69 12.12 20.27 5.46
CA ARG A 69 10.98 21.21 5.43
C ARG A 69 10.76 21.85 6.80
N SER A 70 10.83 21.07 7.88
CA SER A 70 10.72 21.60 9.24
C SER A 70 11.92 22.49 9.58
N GLU A 71 13.13 22.13 9.17
CA GLU A 71 14.35 22.90 9.35
C GLU A 71 14.37 24.14 8.46
N GLN A 72 13.88 24.06 7.21
CA GLN A 72 13.67 25.20 6.32
C GLN A 72 12.62 26.15 6.86
N ALA A 73 11.50 25.67 7.41
CA ALA A 73 10.51 26.50 8.07
C ALA A 73 11.09 27.18 9.33
N ASN A 74 11.84 26.42 10.15
CA ASN A 74 12.49 26.93 11.35
C ASN A 74 13.65 27.89 11.06
N SER A 75 14.35 27.73 9.94
CA SER A 75 15.48 28.58 9.51
C SER A 75 15.08 29.72 8.59
N ALA A 76 13.91 29.66 7.93
CA ALA A 76 13.43 30.69 7.01
C ALA A 76 13.44 32.08 7.65
N TRP A 77 13.19 32.15 8.96
CA TRP A 77 13.10 33.42 9.67
C TRP A 77 14.18 33.60 10.76
N GLN A 78 15.19 32.74 10.79
CA GLN A 78 16.39 32.98 11.61
C GLN A 78 17.30 34.00 10.91
N ARG A 79 17.65 35.09 11.61
CA ARG A 79 18.64 36.05 11.09
C ARG A 79 20.01 35.37 10.98
N LEU A 80 20.47 35.12 9.76
CA LEU A 80 21.89 34.84 9.52
C LEU A 80 22.71 36.03 10.04
N PRO A 81 23.78 35.82 10.83
CA PRO A 81 24.67 36.90 11.22
C PRO A 81 25.24 37.53 9.96
N THR A 82 24.97 38.81 9.74
CA THR A 82 25.60 39.61 8.70
C THR A 82 27.11 39.50 8.88
N ILE A 83 27.78 38.71 8.05
CA ILE A 83 29.24 38.72 7.98
C ILE A 83 29.60 40.14 7.55
N PRO A 84 30.29 40.95 8.39
CA PRO A 84 30.68 42.28 7.98
C PRO A 84 31.52 42.16 6.71
N PRO A 85 31.27 42.98 5.67
CA PRO A 85 32.06 42.93 4.45
C PRO A 85 33.53 43.07 4.84
N SER A 86 34.31 42.07 4.46
CA SER A 86 35.74 41.96 4.74
C SER A 86 36.42 43.29 4.41
N ALA A 87 36.86 43.98 5.45
CA ALA A 87 37.70 45.17 5.36
C ALA A 87 39.05 44.76 4.77
N ASN A 88 39.14 44.75 3.43
CA ASN A 88 40.39 44.71 2.68
C ASN A 88 40.14 45.27 1.28
N SER A 89 40.00 46.58 1.19
CA SER A 89 40.32 47.37 0.00
C SER A 89 40.66 48.78 0.48
N ALA A 90 41.91 48.94 0.89
CA ALA A 90 42.52 50.24 1.10
C ALA A 90 42.90 50.82 -0.27
N GLU A 91 42.43 52.02 -0.58
CA GLU A 91 43.13 53.09 -1.31
C GLU A 91 42.30 54.39 -1.31
N PRO A 92 42.90 55.59 -1.51
CA PRO A 92 42.76 56.67 -0.54
C PRO A 92 41.94 57.87 -1.01
N ALA A 93 41.40 58.57 -0.01
CA ALA A 93 41.14 60.00 0.09
C ALA A 93 40.77 60.78 -1.20
N SER A 94 39.49 61.12 -1.32
CA SER A 94 39.04 62.31 -2.03
C SER A 94 38.08 63.11 -1.14
N THR A 95 38.59 64.24 -0.69
CA THR A 95 37.98 65.23 0.19
C THR A 95 36.72 65.86 -0.42
N PHE A 96 35.56 65.66 0.21
CA PHE A 96 34.43 66.61 0.12
C PHE A 96 33.78 66.78 1.50
N PRO A 97 33.30 67.98 1.84
CA PRO A 97 32.95 68.34 3.22
C PRO A 97 31.55 67.87 3.60
N ASN A 98 31.47 67.27 4.78
CA ASN A 98 30.37 67.32 5.75
C ASN A 98 28.99 67.77 5.23
N LEU A 99 28.16 66.80 4.86
CA LEU A 99 26.73 66.85 5.15
C LEU A 99 26.48 65.86 6.29
N LYS A 100 26.27 66.39 7.49
CA LYS A 100 25.63 65.65 8.58
C LYS A 100 24.25 65.21 8.06
N HIS A 101 24.15 63.99 7.58
CA HIS A 101 22.88 63.29 7.63
C HIS A 101 22.76 62.78 9.06
N ASP A 102 21.90 63.44 9.83
CA ASP A 102 21.31 62.85 11.02
C ASP A 102 20.67 61.53 10.57
N SER A 103 21.42 60.44 10.71
CA SER A 103 20.87 59.10 10.61
C SER A 103 19.97 58.92 11.83
N TYR A 104 18.72 59.34 11.69
CA TYR A 104 17.65 58.82 12.53
C TYR A 104 17.76 57.29 12.43
N GLU A 105 18.22 56.66 13.50
CA GLU A 105 18.06 55.23 13.75
C GLU A 105 16.56 54.93 13.61
N SER A 106 16.16 54.57 12.39
CA SER A 106 14.80 54.15 12.12
C SER A 106 14.67 52.81 12.83
N GLN A 107 14.00 52.81 13.98
CA GLN A 107 13.70 51.59 14.74
C GLN A 107 13.18 50.53 13.77
N SER A 108 13.71 49.30 13.87
CA SER A 108 13.20 48.22 13.03
C SER A 108 11.71 48.02 13.33
N ILE A 109 10.92 47.66 12.32
CA ILE A 109 9.46 47.53 12.47
C ILE A 109 9.10 46.53 13.58
N GLU A 110 9.95 45.51 13.80
CA GLU A 110 9.83 44.57 14.93
C GLU A 110 9.99 45.25 16.30
N GLN A 111 10.97 46.16 16.45
CA GLN A 111 11.15 46.93 17.69
C GLN A 111 9.98 47.89 17.92
N LEU A 112 9.44 48.47 16.84
CA LEU A 112 8.27 49.33 16.88
C LEU A 112 7.00 48.56 17.22
N ALA A 113 6.88 47.30 16.78
CA ALA A 113 5.77 46.41 17.12
C ALA A 113 5.72 46.06 18.62
N ILE A 114 6.90 45.92 19.25
CA ILE A 114 7.01 45.70 20.70
C ILE A 114 6.71 46.99 21.48
N ALA A 115 7.16 48.15 20.98
CA ALA A 115 7.00 49.43 21.66
C ALA A 115 5.61 50.05 21.52
N ASN A 116 5.03 50.05 20.31
CA ASN A 116 3.74 50.64 19.95
C ASN A 116 3.03 49.80 18.85
N PRO A 117 2.25 48.77 19.22
CA PRO A 117 1.68 47.81 18.26
C PRO A 117 0.72 48.44 17.24
N ASN A 118 -0.08 49.42 17.65
CA ASN A 118 -1.03 50.11 16.75
C ASN A 118 -0.34 50.99 15.70
N GLU A 119 0.81 51.58 16.04
CA GLU A 119 1.59 52.43 15.14
C GLU A 119 2.36 51.57 14.13
N ALA A 120 2.92 50.44 14.58
CA ALA A 120 3.54 49.43 13.72
C ALA A 120 2.53 48.86 12.70
N PHE A 121 1.32 48.54 13.15
CA PHE A 121 0.24 48.08 12.26
C PHE A 121 -0.12 49.12 11.19
N ALA A 122 -0.27 50.39 11.58
CA ALA A 122 -0.57 51.47 10.64
C ALA A 122 0.56 51.69 9.61
N GLN A 123 1.82 51.52 10.03
CA GLN A 123 3.00 51.66 9.17
C GLN A 123 3.13 50.50 8.17
N LEU A 124 2.93 49.26 8.62
CA LEU A 124 2.91 48.05 7.78
C LEU A 124 1.79 48.09 6.75
N ARG A 125 0.62 48.63 7.12
CA ARG A 125 -0.51 48.74 6.20
C ARG A 125 -0.27 49.74 5.07
N ARG A 126 0.59 50.73 5.28
CA ARG A 126 0.96 51.75 4.28
C ARG A 126 2.07 51.30 3.33
N GLN A 127 2.78 50.21 3.62
CA GLN A 127 3.85 49.72 2.75
C GLN A 127 3.29 49.00 1.51
N PRO A 128 3.80 49.33 0.30
CA PRO A 128 3.31 48.75 -0.95
C PRO A 128 3.81 47.32 -1.22
N SER A 129 4.91 46.90 -0.60
CA SER A 129 5.46 45.55 -0.69
C SER A 129 5.92 45.09 0.68
N ARG A 130 5.31 44.02 1.19
CA ARG A 130 5.66 43.40 2.47
C ARG A 130 6.43 42.10 2.26
N THR A 131 7.41 41.87 3.11
CA THR A 131 8.13 40.59 3.23
C THR A 131 7.25 39.54 3.93
N PRO A 132 7.55 38.23 3.79
CA PRO A 132 6.81 37.17 4.49
C PRO A 132 6.73 37.37 6.02
N GLN A 133 7.82 37.83 6.64
CA GLN A 133 7.87 38.13 8.08
C GLN A 133 6.97 39.30 8.47
N GLU A 134 6.87 40.33 7.62
CA GLU A 134 5.97 41.47 7.83
C GLU A 134 4.49 41.07 7.71
N TYR A 135 4.15 40.07 6.89
CA TYR A 135 2.80 39.49 6.87
C TYR A 135 2.47 38.74 8.17
N TYR A 136 3.41 37.92 8.67
CA TYR A 136 3.24 37.28 9.98
C TYR A 136 3.07 38.30 11.11
N LEU A 137 3.94 39.31 11.14
CA LEU A 137 3.88 40.35 12.15
C LEU A 137 2.59 41.20 12.04
N THR A 138 2.10 41.43 10.81
CA THR A 138 0.78 42.03 10.60
C THR A 138 -0.32 41.12 11.14
N ALA A 139 -0.29 39.81 10.86
CA ALA A 139 -1.28 38.86 11.34
C ALA A 139 -1.37 38.85 12.87
N VAL A 140 -0.23 38.79 13.57
CA VAL A 140 -0.17 38.89 15.03
C VAL A 140 -0.76 40.21 15.52
N LEU A 141 -0.34 41.34 14.95
CA LEU A 141 -0.84 42.66 15.35
C LEU A 141 -2.34 42.85 15.08
N THR A 142 -2.87 42.21 14.04
CA THR A 142 -4.30 42.26 13.69
C THR A 142 -5.12 41.48 14.70
N ASP A 143 -4.64 40.30 15.10
CA ASP A 143 -5.28 39.46 16.12
C ASP A 143 -5.36 40.18 17.48
N PHE A 144 -4.34 40.97 17.83
CA PHE A 144 -4.33 41.80 19.05
C PHE A 144 -5.24 43.04 18.99
N SER A 145 -5.51 43.59 17.80
CA SER A 145 -6.15 44.91 17.66
C SER A 145 -7.59 44.87 17.15
N HIS A 146 -8.01 43.80 16.46
CA HIS A 146 -9.32 43.69 15.81
C HIS A 146 -10.00 42.36 16.16
N SER A 147 -10.64 42.28 17.33
CA SER A 147 -11.38 41.09 17.80
C SER A 147 -12.73 40.85 17.10
N ASP A 148 -13.19 41.77 16.25
CA ASP A 148 -14.55 41.73 15.68
C ASP A 148 -14.65 40.96 14.35
N GLN A 149 -13.51 40.64 13.71
CA GLN A 149 -13.48 39.86 12.47
C GLN A 149 -13.30 38.37 12.76
N ARG A 150 -13.92 37.49 11.95
CA ARG A 150 -13.69 36.04 12.04
C ARG A 150 -12.32 35.70 11.44
N HIS A 151 -11.43 35.09 12.23
CA HIS A 151 -10.06 34.70 11.89
C HIS A 151 -9.21 35.81 11.22
N PRO A 152 -8.99 36.96 11.88
CA PRO A 152 -8.21 38.07 11.32
C PRO A 152 -6.75 37.65 11.07
N PHE A 153 -6.20 36.80 11.94
CA PHE A 153 -4.88 36.21 11.80
C PHE A 153 -4.75 35.39 10.50
N LEU A 154 -5.70 34.49 10.24
CA LEU A 154 -5.69 33.65 9.04
C LEU A 154 -5.82 34.47 7.75
N MET A 155 -6.62 35.55 7.77
CA MET A 155 -6.80 36.41 6.59
C MET A 155 -5.48 37.05 6.14
N GLU A 156 -4.70 37.61 7.07
CA GLU A 156 -3.42 38.26 6.73
C GLU A 156 -2.36 37.23 6.30
N LEU A 157 -2.36 36.02 6.87
CA LEU A 157 -1.49 34.94 6.41
C LEU A 157 -1.83 34.48 5.00
N LEU A 158 -3.12 34.33 4.67
CA LEU A 158 -3.57 33.94 3.33
C LEU A 158 -3.27 35.02 2.28
N ASP A 159 -3.38 36.29 2.64
CA ASP A 159 -2.97 37.41 1.78
C ASP A 159 -1.45 37.41 1.55
N GLY A 160 -0.67 37.08 2.57
CA GLY A 160 0.77 36.84 2.46
C GLY A 160 1.10 35.67 1.51
N LEU A 161 0.43 34.53 1.65
CA LEU A 161 0.61 33.35 0.79
C LEU A 161 0.12 33.56 -0.66
N ALA A 162 -0.86 34.44 -0.88
CA ALA A 162 -1.31 34.78 -2.23
C ALA A 162 -0.19 35.48 -3.03
N ILE A 163 0.70 36.22 -2.35
CA ILE A 163 1.84 36.93 -2.95
C ILE A 163 3.11 36.07 -2.88
N HIS A 164 3.37 35.42 -1.74
CA HIS A 164 4.55 34.62 -1.44
C HIS A 164 4.21 33.13 -1.32
N SER A 165 3.68 32.56 -2.39
CA SER A 165 3.13 31.19 -2.45
C SER A 165 4.09 30.05 -2.07
N ASN A 166 5.40 30.27 -2.09
CA ASN A 166 6.43 29.26 -1.80
C ASN A 166 7.16 29.50 -0.47
N ASP A 167 6.72 30.44 0.38
CA ASP A 167 7.38 30.68 1.66
C ASP A 167 7.06 29.55 2.66
N PRO A 168 8.08 28.81 3.14
CA PRO A 168 7.86 27.65 4.00
C PRO A 168 7.36 28.03 5.41
N GLY A 169 7.73 29.22 5.93
CA GLY A 169 7.33 29.68 7.26
C GLY A 169 5.87 30.14 7.32
N LEU A 170 5.42 30.91 6.32
CA LEU A 170 4.00 31.28 6.20
C LEU A 170 3.13 30.04 5.98
N MET A 171 3.60 29.07 5.19
CA MET A 171 2.88 27.83 4.94
C MET A 171 2.73 26.99 6.21
N SER A 172 3.82 26.78 6.98
CA SER A 172 3.77 25.98 8.20
C SER A 172 2.85 26.59 9.24
N LEU A 173 2.93 27.91 9.46
CA LEU A 173 2.07 28.61 10.43
C LEU A 173 0.60 28.62 10.02
N THR A 174 0.33 28.77 8.73
CA THR A 174 -1.05 28.70 8.22
C THR A 174 -1.62 27.30 8.45
N LEU A 175 -0.84 26.25 8.14
CA LEU A 175 -1.25 24.86 8.37
C LEU A 175 -1.45 24.55 9.86
N GLU A 176 -0.58 25.05 10.74
CA GLU A 176 -0.68 24.87 12.18
C GLU A 176 -1.93 25.56 12.75
N TYR A 177 -2.17 26.82 12.36
CA TYR A 177 -3.37 27.55 12.75
C TYR A 177 -4.65 26.84 12.28
N VAL A 178 -4.68 26.42 11.01
CA VAL A 178 -5.81 25.68 10.44
C VAL A 178 -6.06 24.36 11.15
N ARG A 179 -5.00 23.67 11.60
CA ARG A 179 -5.10 22.40 12.32
C ARG A 179 -5.64 22.57 13.73
N ASN A 180 -5.20 23.59 14.47
CA ASN A 180 -5.39 23.67 15.92
C ASN A 180 -6.43 24.71 16.37
N GLU A 181 -6.53 25.86 15.68
CA GLU A 181 -7.30 27.01 16.16
C GLU A 181 -8.71 27.09 15.56
N ILE A 182 -8.97 26.38 14.46
CA ILE A 182 -10.28 26.40 13.79
C ILE A 182 -11.22 25.40 14.47
N SER A 183 -12.36 25.90 14.96
CA SER A 183 -13.41 25.10 15.58
C SER A 183 -14.17 24.25 14.55
N ASP A 184 -14.76 23.15 15.01
CA ASP A 184 -15.52 22.22 14.15
C ASP A 184 -16.78 22.85 13.52
N ASP A 185 -17.35 23.86 14.17
CA ASP A 185 -18.53 24.58 13.66
C ASP A 185 -18.19 25.51 12.48
N GLU A 186 -16.93 25.97 12.41
CA GLU A 186 -16.44 26.96 11.45
C GLU A 186 -15.72 26.35 10.23
N LEU A 187 -15.68 25.01 10.13
CA LEU A 187 -14.92 24.31 9.08
C LEU A 187 -15.30 24.75 7.65
N ILE A 188 -16.58 24.87 7.35
CA ILE A 188 -17.06 25.27 6.00
C ILE A 188 -16.70 26.73 5.71
N ASP A 189 -16.87 27.61 6.69
CA ASP A 189 -16.54 29.03 6.56
C ASP A 189 -15.04 29.21 6.30
N ALA A 190 -14.20 28.48 7.02
CA ALA A 190 -12.75 28.48 6.83
C ALA A 190 -12.34 27.93 5.45
N ILE A 191 -12.92 26.82 4.99
CA ILE A 191 -12.66 26.26 3.66
C ILE A 191 -13.04 27.28 2.57
N CYS A 192 -14.21 27.92 2.69
CA CYS A 192 -14.66 28.94 1.75
C CYS A 192 -13.72 30.15 1.72
N LEU A 193 -13.29 30.63 2.89
CA LEU A 193 -12.38 31.75 3.04
C LEU A 193 -11.02 31.47 2.38
N ILE A 194 -10.45 30.27 2.58
CA ILE A 194 -9.21 29.85 1.95
C ILE A 194 -9.37 29.75 0.42
N ALA A 195 -10.47 29.17 -0.06
CA ALA A 195 -10.75 29.01 -1.49
C ALA A 195 -10.98 30.36 -2.22
N GLU A 196 -11.57 31.34 -1.55
CA GLU A 196 -11.82 32.66 -2.12
C GLU A 196 -10.52 33.45 -2.32
N ARG A 197 -9.62 33.38 -1.33
CA ARG A 197 -8.34 34.11 -1.32
C ARG A 197 -7.25 33.43 -2.14
N ASN A 198 -7.14 32.10 -2.05
CA ASN A 198 -6.10 31.32 -2.71
C ASN A 198 -6.70 30.34 -3.72
N ARG A 199 -6.78 30.75 -4.99
CA ARG A 199 -7.33 29.93 -6.10
C ARG A 199 -6.29 29.04 -6.80
N THR A 200 -5.15 28.83 -6.16
CA THR A 200 -4.02 28.02 -6.65
C THR A 200 -4.11 26.58 -6.13
N PRO A 201 -3.32 25.62 -6.67
CA PRO A 201 -3.28 24.24 -6.16
C PRO A 201 -2.94 24.11 -4.66
N LEU A 202 -2.33 25.15 -4.06
CA LEU A 202 -2.03 25.20 -2.62
C LEU A 202 -3.28 25.13 -1.75
N CYS A 203 -4.43 25.53 -2.29
CA CYS A 203 -5.71 25.44 -1.59
C CYS A 203 -6.02 24.01 -1.12
N TYR A 204 -5.66 23.00 -1.92
CA TYR A 204 -5.86 21.60 -1.54
C TYR A 204 -5.03 21.22 -0.30
N ALA A 205 -3.75 21.60 -0.26
CA ALA A 205 -2.88 21.30 0.86
C ALA A 205 -3.33 22.03 2.14
N LEU A 206 -3.76 23.28 2.02
CA LEU A 206 -4.24 24.09 3.16
C LEU A 206 -5.57 23.58 3.74
N THR A 207 -6.46 23.05 2.91
CA THR A 207 -7.81 22.64 3.34
C THR A 207 -7.93 21.15 3.65
N GLU A 208 -6.91 20.36 3.39
CA GLU A 208 -6.92 18.90 3.53
C GLU A 208 -7.38 18.44 4.93
N THR A 209 -6.79 19.00 5.99
CA THR A 209 -7.12 18.66 7.37
C THR A 209 -8.55 19.04 7.74
N LEU A 210 -9.04 20.17 7.24
CA LEU A 210 -10.41 20.64 7.44
C LEU A 210 -11.42 19.72 6.75
N TRP A 211 -11.13 19.29 5.52
CA TRP A 211 -11.98 18.35 4.79
C TRP A 211 -12.04 16.99 5.49
N THR A 212 -10.90 16.48 5.95
CA THR A 212 -10.84 15.22 6.70
C THR A 212 -11.67 15.29 7.99
N ARG A 213 -11.61 16.40 8.74
CA ARG A 213 -12.47 16.66 9.91
C ARG A 213 -13.95 16.75 9.54
N LEU A 214 -14.27 17.50 8.48
CA LEU A 214 -15.64 17.71 8.01
C LEU A 214 -16.33 16.39 7.61
N VAL A 215 -15.62 15.52 6.89
CA VAL A 215 -16.11 14.21 6.42
C VAL A 215 -16.42 13.26 7.57
N ARG A 216 -15.70 13.37 8.69
CA ARG A 216 -15.93 12.54 9.89
C ARG A 216 -17.16 12.97 10.68
N GLN A 217 -17.48 14.27 10.66
CA GLN A 217 -18.52 14.84 11.52
C GLN A 217 -19.87 15.03 10.81
N ARG A 218 -19.86 15.29 9.51
CA ARG A 218 -21.07 15.62 8.74
C ARG A 218 -21.48 14.49 7.78
N PRO A 219 -22.79 14.34 7.51
CA PRO A 219 -23.28 13.34 6.56
C PRO A 219 -22.83 13.67 5.12
N PHE A 220 -22.70 12.61 4.30
CA PHE A 220 -22.24 12.68 2.91
C PHE A 220 -22.90 13.79 2.10
N GLU A 221 -24.24 13.88 2.13
CA GLU A 221 -25.00 14.82 1.31
C GLU A 221 -24.66 16.30 1.56
N SER A 222 -24.20 16.62 2.78
CA SER A 222 -23.84 17.98 3.16
C SER A 222 -22.48 18.36 2.58
N TRP A 223 -21.46 17.55 2.80
CA TRP A 223 -20.10 17.90 2.38
C TRP A 223 -19.84 17.61 0.90
N SER A 224 -20.57 16.70 0.26
CA SER A 224 -20.38 16.40 -1.16
C SER A 224 -20.72 17.61 -2.05
N LYS A 225 -21.80 18.33 -1.74
CA LYS A 225 -22.21 19.55 -2.45
C LYS A 225 -21.21 20.67 -2.28
N GLU A 226 -20.67 20.82 -1.06
CA GLU A 226 -19.64 21.81 -0.78
C GLU A 226 -18.33 21.46 -1.48
N LEU A 227 -17.98 20.18 -1.59
CA LEU A 227 -16.81 19.73 -2.32
C LEU A 227 -16.92 20.07 -3.81
N ASP A 228 -18.07 19.80 -4.43
CA ASP A 228 -18.31 20.16 -5.84
C ASP A 228 -18.28 21.69 -6.04
N SER A 229 -18.83 22.46 -5.10
CA SER A 229 -18.74 23.93 -5.12
C SER A 229 -17.29 24.41 -5.01
N PHE A 230 -16.53 23.83 -4.09
CA PHE A 230 -15.11 24.11 -3.87
C PHE A 230 -14.27 23.79 -5.12
N GLU A 231 -14.40 22.59 -5.69
CA GLU A 231 -13.68 22.19 -6.90
C GLU A 231 -14.00 23.11 -8.09
N SER A 232 -15.24 23.60 -8.20
CA SER A 232 -15.66 24.52 -9.27
C SER A 232 -15.05 25.93 -9.19
N LYS A 233 -14.65 26.37 -8.00
CA LYS A 233 -14.07 27.72 -7.77
C LYS A 233 -12.57 27.80 -8.09
N LEU A 234 -11.89 26.65 -8.22
CA LEU A 234 -10.45 26.58 -8.47
C LEU A 234 -10.14 26.76 -9.97
N ARG A 235 -9.29 27.74 -10.31
CA ARG A 235 -9.03 28.14 -11.71
C ARG A 235 -7.94 27.33 -12.42
N GLN A 236 -7.04 26.69 -11.67
CA GLN A 236 -5.90 25.93 -12.20
C GLN A 236 -5.60 24.74 -11.29
N THR A 237 -6.25 23.60 -11.55
CA THR A 237 -6.00 22.36 -10.80
C THR A 237 -5.02 21.49 -11.58
N SER A 238 -3.81 21.32 -11.07
CA SER A 238 -2.93 20.24 -11.52
C SER A 238 -3.63 18.90 -11.29
N PRO A 239 -3.80 18.04 -12.32
CA PRO A 239 -4.46 16.74 -12.16
C PRO A 239 -3.85 15.90 -11.04
N ARG A 240 -2.51 15.97 -10.91
CA ARG A 240 -1.76 15.31 -9.84
C ARG A 240 -2.17 15.78 -8.44
N THR A 241 -2.21 17.09 -8.18
CA THR A 241 -2.53 17.62 -6.85
C THR A 241 -3.98 17.32 -6.47
N ARG A 242 -4.90 17.41 -7.45
CA ARG A 242 -6.29 17.01 -7.26
C ARG A 242 -6.42 15.52 -6.94
N ALA A 243 -5.66 14.67 -7.63
CA ALA A 243 -5.67 13.23 -7.38
C ALA A 243 -5.12 12.90 -5.98
N CYS A 244 -3.96 13.45 -5.58
CA CYS A 244 -3.43 13.28 -4.23
C CYS A 244 -4.42 13.74 -3.14
N PHE A 245 -5.03 14.91 -3.32
CA PHE A 245 -6.07 15.39 -2.40
C PHE A 245 -7.27 14.43 -2.34
N SER A 246 -7.71 13.94 -3.50
CA SER A 246 -8.85 13.01 -3.57
C SER A 246 -8.54 11.68 -2.89
N ILE A 247 -7.32 11.15 -3.06
CA ILE A 247 -6.84 9.94 -2.37
C ILE A 247 -6.93 10.15 -0.85
N ARG A 248 -6.33 11.23 -0.33
CA ARG A 248 -6.36 11.52 1.11
C ARG A 248 -7.78 11.73 1.65
N LEU A 249 -8.64 12.40 0.89
CA LEU A 249 -10.04 12.56 1.25
C LEU A 249 -10.75 11.20 1.31
N LEU A 250 -10.46 10.30 0.37
CA LEU A 250 -11.06 8.97 0.30
C LEU A 250 -10.73 8.09 1.50
N HIS A 251 -9.57 8.25 2.16
CA HIS A 251 -9.26 7.52 3.40
C HIS A 251 -10.36 7.67 4.46
N SER A 252 -10.91 8.87 4.62
CA SER A 252 -12.03 9.11 5.56
C SER A 252 -13.40 8.96 4.89
N ALA A 253 -13.53 9.34 3.61
CA ALA A 253 -14.83 9.35 2.93
C ALA A 253 -15.35 7.95 2.59
N ILE A 254 -14.49 6.97 2.31
CA ILE A 254 -14.87 5.63 1.85
C ILE A 254 -15.84 4.91 2.80
N TRP A 255 -15.80 5.24 4.10
CA TRP A 255 -16.62 4.64 5.14
C TRP A 255 -18.05 5.20 5.21
N ASN A 256 -18.23 6.46 4.83
CA ASN A 256 -19.49 7.19 4.98
C ASN A 256 -20.16 7.53 3.63
N ALA A 257 -19.41 7.49 2.53
CA ALA A 257 -19.89 7.83 1.21
C ALA A 257 -20.63 6.66 0.52
N PRO A 258 -21.60 6.95 -0.38
CA PRO A 258 -22.20 5.94 -1.23
C PRO A 258 -21.16 5.22 -2.08
N ARG A 259 -21.28 3.88 -2.19
CA ARG A 259 -20.34 3.02 -2.94
C ARG A 259 -20.11 3.50 -4.38
N GLN A 260 -21.17 3.95 -5.05
CA GLN A 260 -21.08 4.45 -6.41
C GLN A 260 -20.23 5.71 -6.52
N TRP A 261 -20.34 6.64 -5.56
CA TRP A 261 -19.52 7.84 -5.54
C TRP A 261 -18.03 7.52 -5.32
N THR A 262 -17.73 6.59 -4.41
CA THR A 262 -16.36 6.14 -4.16
C THR A 262 -15.76 5.48 -5.40
N HIS A 263 -16.53 4.60 -6.07
CA HIS A 263 -16.10 3.95 -7.30
C HIS A 263 -15.82 4.97 -8.41
N ASP A 264 -16.74 5.91 -8.65
CA ASP A 264 -16.58 6.96 -9.66
C ASP A 264 -15.33 7.82 -9.40
N ARG A 265 -15.04 8.13 -8.13
CA ARG A 265 -13.83 8.88 -7.74
C ARG A 265 -12.55 8.07 -7.91
N LEU A 266 -12.53 6.79 -7.55
CA LEU A 266 -11.38 5.89 -7.77
C LEU A 266 -11.08 5.76 -9.27
N THR A 267 -12.08 5.51 -10.11
CA THR A 267 -11.91 5.44 -11.58
C THR A 267 -11.37 6.76 -12.17
N GLN A 268 -11.80 7.91 -11.65
CA GLN A 268 -11.23 9.21 -12.04
C GLN A 268 -9.75 9.34 -11.67
N ILE A 269 -9.34 8.85 -10.48
CA ILE A 269 -7.95 8.87 -10.03
C ILE A 269 -7.10 7.90 -10.86
N GLU A 270 -7.59 6.68 -11.11
CA GLU A 270 -6.94 5.66 -11.94
C GLU A 270 -6.65 6.18 -13.36
N SER A 271 -7.58 6.94 -13.95
CA SER A 271 -7.38 7.56 -15.27
C SER A 271 -6.18 8.54 -15.31
N ASN A 272 -5.77 9.04 -14.14
CA ASN A 272 -4.63 9.94 -13.95
C ASN A 272 -3.44 9.27 -13.24
N SER A 273 -3.46 7.94 -13.06
CA SER A 273 -2.44 7.16 -12.31
C SER A 273 -1.01 7.34 -12.83
N ALA A 274 -0.85 7.60 -14.14
CA ALA A 274 0.45 7.86 -14.77
C ALA A 274 1.18 9.10 -14.21
N HIS A 275 0.44 10.01 -13.57
CA HIS A 275 0.99 11.24 -12.98
C HIS A 275 1.14 11.17 -11.46
N LEU A 276 0.69 10.07 -10.84
CA LEU A 276 0.86 9.84 -9.41
C LEU A 276 2.32 9.49 -9.11
N ASP A 277 2.78 9.95 -7.95
CA ASP A 277 4.01 9.44 -7.37
C ASP A 277 3.77 8.06 -6.74
N GLU A 278 4.86 7.35 -6.49
CA GLU A 278 4.81 5.98 -5.99
C GLU A 278 4.05 5.83 -4.67
N ALA A 279 4.14 6.82 -3.76
CA ALA A 279 3.39 6.81 -2.50
C ALA A 279 1.86 6.88 -2.74
N SER A 280 1.42 7.84 -3.58
CA SER A 280 0.01 7.95 -3.95
C SER A 280 -0.50 6.71 -4.72
N GLN A 281 0.37 5.99 -5.44
CA GLN A 281 0.00 4.74 -6.09
C GLN A 281 -0.24 3.62 -5.07
N TYR A 282 0.63 3.48 -4.06
CA TYR A 282 0.39 2.53 -2.97
C TYR A 282 -0.87 2.86 -2.16
N GLU A 283 -1.13 4.14 -1.88
CA GLU A 283 -2.37 4.58 -1.21
C GLU A 283 -3.61 4.28 -2.07
N LEU A 284 -3.52 4.44 -3.40
CA LEU A 284 -4.61 4.07 -4.31
C LEU A 284 -4.89 2.57 -4.27
N GLU A 285 -3.86 1.72 -4.34
CA GLU A 285 -4.00 0.26 -4.22
C GLU A 285 -4.65 -0.14 -2.88
N PHE A 286 -4.31 0.57 -1.80
CA PHE A 286 -4.92 0.38 -0.49
C PHE A 286 -6.42 0.72 -0.49
N LEU A 287 -6.80 1.86 -1.06
CA LEU A 287 -8.20 2.29 -1.15
C LEU A 287 -9.02 1.37 -2.06
N GLU A 288 -8.46 0.90 -3.17
CA GLU A 288 -9.09 -0.11 -4.03
C GLU A 288 -9.34 -1.41 -3.27
N ALA A 289 -8.37 -1.87 -2.48
CA ALA A 289 -8.51 -3.05 -1.63
C ALA A 289 -9.62 -2.87 -0.58
N ILE A 290 -9.70 -1.71 0.08
CA ILE A 290 -10.80 -1.37 0.99
C ILE A 290 -12.14 -1.36 0.25
N GLY A 291 -12.20 -0.77 -0.95
CA GLY A 291 -13.38 -0.75 -1.80
C GLY A 291 -13.90 -2.15 -2.11
N GLN A 292 -13.00 -3.06 -2.51
CA GLN A 292 -13.32 -4.47 -2.77
C GLN A 292 -13.86 -5.18 -1.53
N ILE A 293 -13.24 -4.95 -0.37
CA ILE A 293 -13.71 -5.51 0.91
C ILE A 293 -15.13 -5.02 1.19
N LEU A 294 -15.37 -3.70 1.12
CA LEU A 294 -16.68 -3.11 1.43
C LEU A 294 -17.77 -3.54 0.43
N GLU A 295 -17.44 -3.68 -0.85
CA GLU A 295 -18.38 -4.13 -1.87
C GLU A 295 -18.92 -5.53 -1.57
N HIS A 296 -18.03 -6.44 -1.19
CA HIS A 296 -18.31 -7.85 -0.95
C HIS A 296 -18.60 -8.18 0.53
N THR A 297 -18.60 -7.17 1.41
CA THR A 297 -18.99 -7.33 2.81
C THR A 297 -20.48 -7.67 2.86
N SER A 298 -20.76 -8.97 3.00
CA SER A 298 -22.08 -9.54 3.23
C SER A 298 -22.47 -9.46 4.71
N PRO A 299 -23.76 -9.57 5.09
CA PRO A 299 -24.16 -9.65 6.50
C PRO A 299 -23.48 -10.80 7.29
N GLU A 300 -22.99 -11.83 6.60
CA GLU A 300 -22.15 -12.88 7.21
C GLU A 300 -20.76 -12.36 7.63
N THR A 301 -20.17 -11.42 6.88
CA THR A 301 -18.92 -10.74 7.25
C THR A 301 -19.12 -9.90 8.52
N GLU A 302 -20.29 -9.25 8.66
CA GLU A 302 -20.67 -8.57 9.89
C GLU A 302 -20.84 -9.53 11.06
N SER A 303 -21.12 -10.83 10.84
CA SER A 303 -21.26 -11.82 11.91
C SER A 303 -19.92 -12.27 12.51
N ASN A 304 -18.83 -12.23 11.73
CA ASN A 304 -17.53 -12.69 12.18
C ASN A 304 -16.76 -11.61 12.96
N ALA A 305 -16.47 -11.89 14.24
CA ALA A 305 -15.79 -10.95 15.12
C ALA A 305 -14.40 -10.53 14.63
N VAL A 306 -13.62 -11.44 14.03
CA VAL A 306 -12.26 -11.15 13.56
C VAL A 306 -12.28 -10.20 12.37
N ARG A 307 -13.12 -10.46 11.37
CA ARG A 307 -13.27 -9.56 10.21
C ARG A 307 -13.77 -8.18 10.64
N ARG A 308 -14.68 -8.12 11.62
CA ARG A 308 -15.15 -6.86 12.19
C ARG A 308 -14.02 -6.09 12.88
N HIS A 309 -13.23 -6.75 13.72
CA HIS A 309 -12.08 -6.12 14.37
C HIS A 309 -11.02 -5.65 13.36
N LEU A 310 -10.78 -6.42 12.29
CA LEU A 310 -9.89 -6.00 11.20
C LEU A 310 -10.43 -4.78 10.44
N LEU A 311 -11.74 -4.73 10.14
CA LEU A 311 -12.37 -3.54 9.55
C LEU A 311 -12.21 -2.33 10.48
N THR A 312 -12.45 -2.52 11.78
CA THR A 312 -12.26 -1.45 12.78
C THR A 312 -10.82 -0.98 12.82
N LEU A 313 -9.85 -1.88 12.75
CA LEU A 313 -8.44 -1.56 12.73
C LEU A 313 -8.04 -0.79 11.46
N ILE A 314 -8.50 -1.20 10.28
CA ILE A 314 -8.26 -0.48 9.02
C ILE A 314 -8.92 0.91 9.07
N LYS A 315 -10.16 0.99 9.55
CA LYS A 315 -10.87 2.26 9.71
C LYS A 315 -10.14 3.19 10.69
N SER A 316 -9.74 2.68 11.85
CA SER A 316 -8.99 3.45 12.86
C SER A 316 -7.67 3.95 12.30
N HIS A 317 -6.99 3.17 11.45
CA HIS A 317 -5.78 3.62 10.76
C HIS A 317 -6.06 4.77 9.78
N CYS A 318 -7.13 4.66 8.98
CA CYS A 318 -7.56 5.74 8.08
C CYS A 318 -8.03 7.01 8.81
N GLU A 319 -8.51 6.89 10.05
CA GLU A 319 -9.02 8.00 10.85
C GLU A 319 -7.98 8.59 11.81
N ALA A 320 -6.98 7.85 12.25
CA ALA A 320 -5.99 8.36 13.19
C ALA A 320 -4.90 9.19 12.50
N ASN A 321 -4.31 10.14 13.24
CA ASN A 321 -3.03 10.73 12.85
C ASN A 321 -1.92 9.69 13.04
N GLU A 322 -0.86 9.73 12.22
CA GLU A 322 0.21 8.68 12.17
C GLU A 322 0.73 8.23 13.56
N GLY A 323 0.96 9.16 14.49
CA GLY A 323 1.43 8.85 15.84
C GLY A 323 0.36 8.28 16.79
N GLU A 324 -0.92 8.64 16.61
CA GLU A 324 -2.04 8.12 17.41
C GLU A 324 -2.49 6.74 16.91
N ALA A 325 -2.33 6.48 15.61
CA ALA A 325 -2.72 5.23 14.96
C ALA A 325 -2.07 4.03 15.64
N ILE A 326 -0.77 4.10 15.94
CA ILE A 326 -0.02 3.00 16.55
C ILE A 326 -0.58 2.63 17.93
N GLY A 327 -0.86 3.63 18.76
CA GLY A 327 -1.38 3.43 20.12
C GLY A 327 -2.75 2.76 20.16
N VAL A 328 -3.56 2.94 19.12
CA VAL A 328 -4.88 2.31 18.97
C VAL A 328 -4.79 0.97 18.25
N VAL A 329 -3.95 0.87 17.22
CA VAL A 329 -3.90 -0.30 16.33
C VAL A 329 -3.17 -1.47 16.98
N VAL A 330 -2.04 -1.25 17.66
CA VAL A 330 -1.23 -2.33 18.26
C VAL A 330 -2.02 -3.19 19.27
N PRO A 331 -2.81 -2.61 20.21
CA PRO A 331 -3.65 -3.41 21.09
C PRO A 331 -4.67 -4.29 20.37
N ILE A 332 -5.26 -3.79 19.28
CA ILE A 332 -6.24 -4.53 18.48
C ILE A 332 -5.54 -5.70 17.75
N ILE A 333 -4.33 -5.48 17.24
CA ILE A 333 -3.51 -6.54 16.63
C ILE A 333 -3.19 -7.62 17.67
N ALA A 334 -2.77 -7.23 18.87
CA ALA A 334 -2.45 -8.16 19.96
C ALA A 334 -3.67 -9.02 20.35
N GLU A 335 -4.87 -8.44 20.36
CA GLU A 335 -6.11 -9.18 20.60
C GLU A 335 -6.44 -10.16 19.47
N LEU A 336 -6.30 -9.72 18.20
CA LEU A 336 -6.58 -10.54 17.02
C LEU A 336 -5.64 -11.75 16.90
N VAL A 337 -4.35 -11.57 17.20
CA VAL A 337 -3.33 -12.61 17.07
C VAL A 337 -3.41 -13.63 18.23
N ARG A 338 -4.08 -13.29 19.34
CA ARG A 338 -4.18 -14.14 20.54
C ARG A 338 -4.90 -15.47 20.27
N ASP A 339 -5.93 -15.47 19.43
CA ASP A 339 -6.70 -16.68 19.08
C ASP A 339 -6.56 -17.05 17.58
N PRO A 340 -5.56 -17.89 17.23
CA PRO A 340 -5.35 -18.31 15.85
C PRO A 340 -6.48 -19.21 15.33
N THR A 341 -7.27 -19.84 16.20
CA THR A 341 -8.33 -20.75 15.76
C THR A 341 -9.53 -19.99 15.23
N THR A 342 -9.97 -18.98 15.97
CA THR A 342 -11.03 -18.07 15.52
C THR A 342 -10.58 -17.28 14.29
N PHE A 343 -9.30 -16.88 14.21
CA PHE A 343 -8.74 -16.21 13.03
C PHE A 343 -8.77 -17.09 11.78
N ARG A 344 -8.33 -18.34 11.89
CA ARG A 344 -8.35 -19.33 10.80
C ARG A 344 -9.78 -19.53 10.26
N ASP A 345 -10.75 -19.64 11.16
CA ASP A 345 -12.14 -19.90 10.80
C ASP A 345 -12.80 -18.66 10.16
N ALA A 346 -12.28 -17.45 10.44
CA ALA A 346 -12.72 -16.22 9.80
C ALA A 346 -12.29 -16.08 8.33
N PHE A 347 -11.25 -16.77 7.90
CA PHE A 347 -10.76 -16.73 6.52
C PHE A 347 -10.74 -18.13 5.93
N PRO A 348 -11.87 -18.76 5.57
CA PRO A 348 -11.85 -20.07 4.93
C PRO A 348 -11.12 -20.03 3.58
N MET A 349 -10.53 -21.15 3.14
CA MET A 349 -9.82 -21.28 1.85
C MET A 349 -10.72 -21.22 0.60
N ASN A 350 -11.99 -20.80 0.77
CA ASN A 350 -12.91 -20.67 -0.35
C ASN A 350 -12.51 -19.44 -1.17
N HIS A 351 -12.72 -19.48 -2.49
CA HIS A 351 -12.52 -18.32 -3.37
C HIS A 351 -13.63 -17.29 -3.13
N ASP A 352 -13.56 -16.60 -2.01
CA ASP A 352 -14.30 -15.37 -1.75
C ASP A 352 -13.46 -14.22 -2.34
N PRO A 353 -13.99 -13.48 -3.35
CA PRO A 353 -13.24 -12.41 -4.03
C PRO A 353 -12.80 -11.30 -3.07
N SER A 354 -13.45 -11.13 -1.92
CA SER A 354 -13.05 -10.13 -0.92
C SER A 354 -11.72 -10.45 -0.24
N ILE A 355 -11.30 -11.72 -0.25
CA ILE A 355 -10.10 -12.18 0.47
C ILE A 355 -8.82 -11.56 -0.10
N GLU A 356 -8.75 -11.36 -1.41
CA GLU A 356 -7.59 -10.70 -2.04
C GLU A 356 -7.47 -9.26 -1.53
N GLY A 357 -8.58 -8.52 -1.47
CA GLY A 357 -8.64 -7.19 -0.87
C GLY A 357 -8.16 -7.19 0.58
N TRP A 358 -8.57 -8.18 1.39
CA TRP A 358 -8.10 -8.32 2.77
C TRP A 358 -6.59 -8.51 2.88
N VAL A 359 -6.00 -9.36 2.05
CA VAL A 359 -4.55 -9.61 2.06
C VAL A 359 -3.81 -8.33 1.69
N THR A 360 -4.21 -7.68 0.60
CA THR A 360 -3.58 -6.44 0.12
C THR A 360 -3.68 -5.33 1.16
N ALA A 361 -4.88 -5.07 1.70
CA ALA A 361 -5.09 -4.01 2.67
C ALA A 361 -4.25 -4.22 3.94
N VAL A 362 -4.21 -5.45 4.46
CA VAL A 362 -3.42 -5.74 5.67
C VAL A 362 -1.92 -5.72 5.41
N GLN A 363 -1.45 -6.18 4.25
CA GLN A 363 -0.03 -6.10 3.89
C GLN A 363 0.44 -4.65 3.78
N ILE A 364 -0.35 -3.78 3.12
CA ILE A 364 -0.02 -2.35 3.02
C ILE A 364 0.01 -1.72 4.41
N LEU A 365 -1.02 -1.97 5.23
CA LEU A 365 -1.08 -1.49 6.60
C LEU A 365 0.15 -1.94 7.42
N VAL A 366 0.54 -3.21 7.32
CA VAL A 366 1.70 -3.75 8.03
C VAL A 366 2.99 -3.09 7.57
N ASN A 367 3.14 -2.85 6.26
CA ASN A 367 4.30 -2.16 5.72
C ASN A 367 4.38 -0.69 6.20
N GLU A 368 3.24 -0.02 6.39
CA GLU A 368 3.17 1.35 6.91
C GLU A 368 3.46 1.43 8.42
N LEU A 369 3.05 0.43 9.19
CA LEU A 369 3.27 0.38 10.64
C LEU A 369 4.64 -0.17 11.04
N SER A 370 5.25 -1.01 10.19
CA SER A 370 6.53 -1.66 10.44
C SER A 370 7.68 -0.71 10.86
N PRO A 371 7.82 0.52 10.33
CA PRO A 371 8.86 1.46 10.77
C PRO A 371 8.71 1.94 12.22
N TYR A 372 7.49 1.92 12.76
CA TYR A 372 7.18 2.48 14.07
C TYR A 372 7.19 1.43 15.18
N THR A 373 7.01 0.18 14.82
CA THR A 373 7.23 -0.95 15.73
C THR A 373 8.73 -1.09 15.95
N ILE A 374 9.17 -0.97 17.20
CA ILE A 374 10.56 -1.24 17.61
C ILE A 374 10.80 -2.73 17.35
N GLN A 375 11.27 -3.03 16.15
CA GLN A 375 11.89 -4.30 15.86
C GLN A 375 13.22 -4.24 16.59
N ASP A 376 13.22 -4.58 17.88
CA ASP A 376 14.45 -4.98 18.54
C ASP A 376 15.11 -5.95 17.57
N GLU A 377 16.38 -5.73 17.26
CA GLU A 377 17.22 -6.72 16.59
C GLU A 377 17.33 -7.93 17.54
N HIS A 378 16.21 -8.62 17.76
CA HIS A 378 16.19 -9.97 18.22
C HIS A 378 16.98 -10.70 17.15
N GLU A 379 18.26 -10.95 17.48
CA GLU A 379 19.10 -11.96 16.86
C GLU A 379 18.15 -13.05 16.42
N GLN A 380 17.92 -13.15 15.10
CA GLN A 380 17.03 -14.14 14.52
C GLN A 380 17.60 -15.47 14.95
N ARG A 381 17.11 -15.97 16.08
CA ARG A 381 17.54 -17.23 16.65
C ARG A 381 17.02 -18.23 15.64
N ASN A 382 17.91 -18.69 14.77
CA ASN A 382 17.67 -19.70 13.75
C ASN A 382 17.39 -21.04 14.44
N ASP A 383 16.39 -21.06 15.31
CA ASP A 383 15.87 -22.28 15.88
C ASP A 383 15.00 -22.93 14.81
N ASN A 384 15.65 -23.77 14.02
CA ASN A 384 15.00 -24.56 12.97
C ASN A 384 14.21 -25.75 13.56
N GLN A 385 14.31 -26.02 14.87
CA GLN A 385 13.62 -27.14 15.52
C GLN A 385 12.10 -27.14 15.34
N PRO A 386 11.36 -26.04 15.56
CA PRO A 386 9.91 -26.01 15.33
C PRO A 386 9.53 -26.35 13.89
N ILE A 387 10.28 -25.84 12.91
CA ILE A 387 10.03 -26.12 11.48
C ILE A 387 10.32 -27.59 11.15
N ILE A 388 11.44 -28.15 11.64
CA ILE A 388 11.79 -29.55 11.43
C ILE A 388 10.74 -30.47 12.08
N ARG A 389 10.27 -30.14 13.28
CA ARG A 389 9.17 -30.88 13.94
C ARG A 389 7.90 -30.83 13.11
N LEU A 390 7.50 -29.65 12.63
CA LEU A 390 6.34 -29.51 11.76
C LEU A 390 6.48 -30.39 10.50
N LEU A 391 7.62 -30.34 9.80
CA LEU A 391 7.83 -31.13 8.59
C LEU A 391 7.68 -32.64 8.84
N LYS A 392 8.21 -33.15 9.96
CA LYS A 392 8.05 -34.55 10.38
C LYS A 392 6.59 -34.89 10.70
N GLU A 393 5.85 -33.97 11.30
CA GLU A 393 4.43 -34.16 11.60
C GLU A 393 3.55 -34.14 10.35
N LEU A 394 3.90 -33.33 9.34
CA LEU A 394 3.16 -33.20 8.09
C LEU A 394 3.39 -34.38 7.15
N GLU A 395 4.60 -34.94 7.12
CA GLU A 395 5.00 -36.06 6.27
C GLU A 395 4.00 -37.24 6.22
N PRO A 396 3.53 -37.84 7.34
CA PRO A 396 2.58 -38.95 7.29
C PRO A 396 1.21 -38.57 6.71
N THR A 397 0.86 -37.28 6.75
CA THR A 397 -0.43 -36.77 6.24
C THR A 397 -0.37 -36.29 4.79
N VAL A 398 0.81 -36.27 4.16
CA VAL A 398 0.96 -35.89 2.74
C VAL A 398 0.10 -36.76 1.85
N VAL A 399 0.11 -38.07 2.08
CA VAL A 399 -0.74 -39.00 1.31
C VAL A 399 -2.22 -38.66 1.49
N GLN A 400 -2.65 -38.26 2.69
CA GLN A 400 -4.05 -37.89 2.94
C GLN A 400 -4.47 -36.62 2.20
N VAL A 401 -3.58 -35.63 2.10
CA VAL A 401 -3.81 -34.42 1.31
C VAL A 401 -3.82 -34.75 -0.18
N LEU A 402 -2.82 -35.51 -0.67
CA LEU A 402 -2.71 -35.89 -2.08
C LEU A 402 -3.76 -36.91 -2.53
N ASN A 403 -4.40 -37.65 -1.61
CA ASN A 403 -5.53 -38.53 -1.92
C ASN A 403 -6.67 -37.77 -2.60
N GLY A 404 -6.79 -36.45 -2.40
CA GLY A 404 -7.72 -35.62 -3.17
C GLY A 404 -7.47 -35.70 -4.67
N GLN A 405 -6.21 -35.69 -5.10
CA GLN A 405 -5.82 -35.85 -6.50
C GLN A 405 -6.15 -37.25 -7.04
N GLU A 406 -5.89 -38.30 -6.26
CA GLU A 406 -6.24 -39.67 -6.65
C GLU A 406 -7.75 -39.87 -6.78
N ARG A 407 -8.53 -39.32 -5.85
CA ARG A 407 -10.00 -39.32 -5.94
C ARG A 407 -10.45 -38.60 -7.21
N ALA A 408 -9.87 -37.43 -7.53
CA ALA A 408 -10.25 -36.65 -8.71
C ALA A 408 -9.90 -37.38 -10.00
N ARG A 409 -8.73 -38.03 -10.02
CA ARG A 409 -8.30 -38.87 -11.13
C ARG A 409 -9.23 -40.07 -11.29
N SER A 410 -9.57 -40.76 -10.20
CA SER A 410 -10.51 -41.88 -10.26
C SER A 410 -11.86 -41.45 -10.82
N LYS A 411 -12.46 -40.39 -10.28
CA LYS A 411 -13.81 -39.93 -10.63
C LYS A 411 -13.94 -39.29 -12.02
N TYR A 412 -12.96 -38.50 -12.45
CA TYR A 412 -13.07 -37.71 -13.69
C TYR A 412 -12.17 -38.19 -14.82
N TYR A 413 -11.21 -39.08 -14.54
CA TYR A 413 -10.35 -39.66 -15.55
C TYR A 413 -10.58 -41.16 -15.72
N ILE A 414 -10.50 -41.97 -14.65
CA ILE A 414 -10.55 -43.43 -14.77
C ILE A 414 -11.97 -43.93 -15.01
N HIS A 415 -12.94 -43.56 -14.17
CA HIS A 415 -14.33 -44.02 -14.31
C HIS A 415 -14.98 -43.60 -15.64
N PRO A 416 -14.83 -42.34 -16.11
CA PRO A 416 -15.38 -41.95 -17.42
C PRO A 416 -14.66 -42.63 -18.58
N MET A 417 -13.35 -42.88 -18.49
CA MET A 417 -12.62 -43.65 -19.50
C MET A 417 -13.15 -45.08 -19.60
N ILE A 418 -13.35 -45.75 -18.47
CA ILE A 418 -13.91 -47.12 -18.42
C ILE A 418 -15.33 -47.11 -18.97
N ALA A 419 -16.18 -46.18 -18.52
CA ALA A 419 -17.56 -46.07 -19.00
C ALA A 419 -17.61 -45.81 -20.52
N TRP A 420 -16.76 -44.91 -21.03
CA TRP A 420 -16.66 -44.60 -22.45
C TRP A 420 -16.17 -45.81 -23.27
N SER A 421 -15.19 -46.56 -22.75
CA SER A 421 -14.70 -47.79 -23.36
C SER A 421 -15.77 -48.88 -23.38
N LEU A 422 -16.54 -49.05 -22.29
CA LEU A 422 -17.64 -50.02 -22.21
C LEU A 422 -18.80 -49.66 -23.16
N ILE A 423 -19.22 -48.40 -23.20
CA ILE A 423 -20.25 -47.93 -24.15
C ILE A 423 -19.75 -48.09 -25.58
N GLY A 424 -18.49 -47.73 -25.84
CA GLY A 424 -17.86 -47.88 -27.13
C GLY A 424 -17.79 -49.30 -27.61
N THR A 425 -17.35 -50.23 -26.76
CA THR A 425 -17.30 -51.66 -27.10
C THR A 425 -18.68 -52.23 -27.37
N LEU A 426 -19.69 -51.84 -26.60
CA LEU A 426 -21.08 -52.25 -26.83
C LEU A 426 -21.58 -51.76 -28.21
N VAL A 427 -21.39 -50.47 -28.51
CA VAL A 427 -21.75 -49.89 -29.82
C VAL A 427 -20.96 -50.54 -30.96
N GLY A 428 -19.64 -50.69 -30.79
CA GLY A 428 -18.76 -51.32 -31.79
C GLY A 428 -19.16 -52.76 -32.08
N SER A 429 -19.48 -53.54 -31.04
CA SER A 429 -19.94 -54.92 -31.19
C SER A 429 -21.24 -55.03 -31.99
N LEU A 430 -22.15 -54.07 -31.81
CA LEU A 430 -23.40 -54.00 -32.57
C LEU A 430 -23.14 -53.83 -34.07
N PHE A 431 -22.05 -53.15 -34.46
CA PHE A 431 -21.65 -52.98 -35.86
C PHE A 431 -20.76 -54.11 -36.38
N THR A 432 -19.87 -54.67 -35.57
CA THR A 432 -18.94 -55.72 -36.02
C THR A 432 -19.62 -57.08 -36.15
N ILE A 433 -20.64 -57.40 -35.33
CA ILE A 433 -21.34 -58.69 -35.40
C ILE A 433 -22.03 -58.91 -36.77
N PRO A 434 -22.82 -57.97 -37.32
CA PRO A 434 -23.41 -58.13 -38.66
C PRO A 434 -22.36 -58.29 -39.75
N ILE A 435 -21.26 -57.54 -39.69
CA ILE A 435 -20.15 -57.65 -40.64
C ILE A 435 -19.53 -59.04 -40.56
N ALA A 436 -19.26 -59.53 -39.34
CA ALA A 436 -18.74 -60.87 -39.12
C ALA A 436 -19.65 -61.96 -39.72
N LEU A 437 -20.97 -61.83 -39.53
CA LEU A 437 -21.95 -62.76 -40.08
C LEU A 437 -22.01 -62.73 -41.61
N MET A 438 -21.78 -61.58 -42.25
CA MET A 438 -21.75 -61.46 -43.71
C MET A 438 -20.50 -62.12 -44.35
N PHE A 439 -19.35 -62.12 -43.65
CA PHE A 439 -18.08 -62.65 -44.16
C PHE A 439 -17.75 -64.08 -43.66
N ASN A 440 -18.74 -64.80 -43.13
CA ASN A 440 -18.59 -66.07 -42.41
C ASN A 440 -18.30 -67.30 -43.30
N THR A 441 -17.31 -67.23 -44.20
CA THR A 441 -16.95 -68.36 -45.08
C THR A 441 -15.50 -68.81 -44.99
N GLY A 442 -14.73 -68.41 -43.95
CA GLY A 442 -13.40 -68.99 -43.70
C GLY A 442 -12.53 -68.24 -42.68
N ASP A 443 -11.30 -68.74 -42.46
CA ASP A 443 -10.31 -68.23 -41.49
C ASP A 443 -10.02 -66.73 -41.64
N LEU A 444 -10.12 -66.21 -42.87
CA LEU A 444 -9.88 -64.80 -43.18
C LEU A 444 -10.92 -63.86 -42.53
N GLY A 445 -12.17 -64.32 -42.37
CA GLY A 445 -13.23 -63.55 -41.72
C GLY A 445 -12.95 -63.33 -40.22
N VAL A 446 -12.41 -64.34 -39.54
CA VAL A 446 -12.06 -64.27 -38.11
C VAL A 446 -10.94 -63.26 -37.88
N VAL A 447 -9.89 -63.29 -38.71
CA VAL A 447 -8.77 -62.35 -38.61
C VAL A 447 -9.24 -60.92 -38.85
N LEU A 448 -10.11 -60.69 -39.84
CA LEU A 448 -10.64 -59.36 -40.15
C LEU A 448 -11.53 -58.82 -39.02
N CYS A 449 -12.35 -59.67 -38.39
CA CYS A 449 -13.15 -59.28 -37.23
C CYS A 449 -12.28 -58.92 -36.02
N ALA A 450 -11.25 -59.71 -35.73
CA ALA A 450 -10.31 -59.40 -34.66
C ALA A 450 -9.59 -58.06 -34.93
N ALA A 451 -9.15 -57.81 -36.16
CA ALA A 451 -8.52 -56.55 -36.55
C ALA A 451 -9.47 -55.35 -36.39
N LEU A 452 -10.74 -55.48 -36.79
CA LEU A 452 -11.75 -54.43 -36.62
C LEU A 452 -12.03 -54.13 -35.14
N ILE A 453 -12.09 -55.15 -34.28
CA ILE A 453 -12.27 -54.97 -32.83
C ILE A 453 -11.07 -54.21 -32.24
N VAL A 454 -9.83 -54.59 -32.58
CA VAL A 454 -8.63 -53.90 -32.11
C VAL A 454 -8.62 -52.45 -32.61
N MET A 455 -8.90 -52.22 -33.90
CA MET A 455 -8.96 -50.89 -34.49
C MET A 455 -10.02 -50.02 -33.80
N TRP A 456 -11.18 -50.59 -33.49
CA TRP A 456 -12.25 -49.90 -32.77
C TRP A 456 -11.87 -49.55 -31.33
N LEU A 457 -11.23 -50.46 -30.59
CA LEU A 457 -10.74 -50.20 -29.24
C LEU A 457 -9.71 -49.05 -29.22
N VAL A 458 -8.78 -49.06 -30.17
CA VAL A 458 -7.80 -47.98 -30.35
C VAL A 458 -8.51 -46.66 -30.70
N ALA A 459 -9.47 -46.69 -31.62
CA ALA A 459 -10.25 -45.51 -32.00
C ALA A 459 -11.03 -44.92 -30.81
N MET A 460 -11.62 -45.77 -29.95
CA MET A 460 -12.32 -45.32 -28.74
C MET A 460 -11.39 -44.71 -27.70
N LEU A 461 -10.21 -45.29 -27.48
CA LEU A 461 -9.19 -44.70 -26.61
C LEU A 461 -8.71 -43.35 -27.16
N LEU A 462 -8.42 -43.27 -28.46
CA LEU A 462 -8.04 -42.01 -29.11
C LEU A 462 -9.15 -40.96 -29.03
N SER A 463 -10.41 -41.36 -29.22
CA SER A 463 -11.58 -40.49 -29.08
C SER A 463 -11.70 -39.94 -27.66
N TYR A 464 -11.49 -40.77 -26.64
CA TYR A 464 -11.47 -40.31 -25.25
C TYR A 464 -10.39 -39.26 -25.00
N TYR A 465 -9.14 -39.59 -25.36
CA TYR A 465 -7.98 -38.73 -25.08
C TYR A 465 -7.94 -37.44 -25.91
N ARG A 466 -8.40 -37.50 -27.16
CA ARG A 466 -8.33 -36.37 -28.09
C ARG A 466 -9.56 -35.48 -28.03
N TRP A 467 -10.72 -36.01 -27.62
CA TRP A 467 -11.99 -35.28 -27.68
C TRP A 467 -12.69 -35.17 -26.35
N LEU A 468 -13.09 -36.28 -25.72
CA LEU A 468 -13.96 -36.23 -24.53
C LEU A 468 -13.26 -35.61 -23.32
N TYR A 469 -12.05 -36.09 -23.00
CA TYR A 469 -11.29 -35.62 -21.85
C TYR A 469 -10.92 -34.14 -21.94
N PRO A 470 -10.22 -33.66 -22.98
CA PRO A 470 -9.77 -32.26 -23.03
C PRO A 470 -10.92 -31.27 -23.11
N LYS A 471 -12.02 -31.63 -23.80
CA LYS A 471 -13.13 -30.70 -24.06
C LYS A 471 -14.09 -30.56 -22.87
N TYR A 472 -14.35 -31.64 -22.12
CA TYR A 472 -15.41 -31.63 -21.11
C TYR A 472 -14.95 -32.01 -19.70
N LEU A 473 -13.98 -32.93 -19.57
CA LEU A 473 -13.60 -33.48 -18.26
C LEU A 473 -12.39 -32.78 -17.66
N LYS A 474 -11.45 -32.29 -18.47
CA LYS A 474 -10.20 -31.66 -17.99
C LYS A 474 -10.46 -30.51 -17.02
N ALA A 475 -11.28 -29.54 -17.41
CA ALA A 475 -11.60 -28.39 -16.55
C ALA A 475 -12.31 -28.79 -15.25
N ARG A 476 -13.18 -29.82 -15.29
CA ARG A 476 -13.85 -30.34 -14.09
C ARG A 476 -12.90 -31.11 -13.19
N HIS A 477 -12.03 -31.92 -13.79
CA HIS A 477 -10.99 -32.67 -13.10
C HIS A 477 -10.03 -31.72 -12.37
N GLU A 478 -9.56 -30.65 -13.03
CA GLU A 478 -8.69 -29.64 -12.44
C GLU A 478 -9.37 -28.92 -11.26
N ARG A 479 -10.60 -28.42 -11.45
CA ARG A 479 -11.35 -27.75 -10.37
C ARG A 479 -11.58 -28.65 -9.15
N MET A 480 -11.98 -29.90 -9.38
CA MET A 480 -12.25 -30.85 -8.29
C MET A 480 -10.97 -31.34 -7.62
N THR A 481 -9.88 -31.46 -8.39
CA THR A 481 -8.54 -31.76 -7.83
C THR A 481 -8.13 -30.64 -6.89
N LEU A 482 -8.23 -29.38 -7.33
CA LEU A 482 -7.94 -28.21 -6.50
C LEU A 482 -8.81 -28.20 -5.24
N GLN A 483 -10.12 -28.37 -5.38
CA GLN A 483 -11.05 -28.35 -4.23
C GLN A 483 -10.72 -29.43 -3.20
N TRP A 484 -10.48 -30.68 -3.61
CA TRP A 484 -10.17 -31.75 -2.67
C TRP A 484 -8.78 -31.65 -2.06
N LEU A 485 -7.81 -31.09 -2.79
CA LEU A 485 -6.52 -30.75 -2.25
C LEU A 485 -6.64 -29.64 -1.18
N LEU A 486 -7.44 -28.60 -1.44
CA LEU A 486 -7.71 -27.52 -0.48
C LEU A 486 -8.46 -28.03 0.76
N GLU A 487 -9.45 -28.92 0.59
CA GLU A 487 -10.14 -29.59 1.70
C GLU A 487 -9.14 -30.38 2.56
N GLY A 488 -8.27 -31.20 1.93
CA GLY A 488 -7.22 -31.94 2.63
C GLY A 488 -6.25 -31.02 3.38
N TYR A 489 -5.77 -29.96 2.72
CA TYR A 489 -4.92 -28.94 3.35
C TYR A 489 -5.61 -28.31 4.57
N SER A 490 -6.86 -27.86 4.40
CA SER A 490 -7.64 -27.19 5.44
C SER A 490 -7.85 -28.08 6.68
N GLN A 491 -8.07 -29.38 6.46
CA GLN A 491 -8.34 -30.34 7.51
C GLN A 491 -7.07 -30.77 8.26
N PHE A 492 -5.98 -31.05 7.55
CA PHE A 492 -4.81 -31.71 8.14
C PHE A 492 -3.65 -30.77 8.45
N TRP A 493 -3.43 -29.75 7.62
CA TRP A 493 -2.19 -28.95 7.65
C TRP A 493 -2.39 -27.54 8.17
N ARG A 494 -3.50 -26.91 7.80
CA ARG A 494 -3.78 -25.50 8.08
C ARG A 494 -3.63 -25.15 9.56
N GLN A 495 -4.27 -25.90 10.45
CA GLN A 495 -4.17 -25.65 11.90
C GLN A 495 -2.72 -25.70 12.42
N ARG A 496 -1.90 -26.60 11.89
CA ARG A 496 -0.52 -26.77 12.33
C ARG A 496 0.37 -25.63 11.84
N LEU A 497 0.11 -25.12 10.64
CA LEU A 497 0.78 -23.94 10.11
C LEU A 497 0.47 -22.68 10.92
N PHE A 498 -0.79 -22.49 11.32
CA PHE A 498 -1.16 -21.40 12.24
C PHE A 498 -0.46 -21.52 13.60
N ARG A 499 -0.35 -22.74 14.15
CA ARG A 499 0.41 -22.98 15.39
C ARG A 499 1.90 -22.67 15.22
N LEU A 500 2.51 -23.10 14.11
CA LEU A 500 3.90 -22.75 13.81
C LEU A 500 4.07 -21.23 13.72
N ALA A 501 3.20 -20.58 12.95
CA ALA A 501 3.14 -19.12 12.80
C ALA A 501 2.92 -18.39 14.12
N GLN A 502 2.29 -19.01 15.13
CA GLN A 502 2.13 -18.49 16.49
C GLN A 502 3.36 -18.73 17.39
N THR A 503 4.30 -19.59 16.98
CA THR A 503 5.57 -19.82 17.70
C THR A 503 6.76 -19.12 17.07
N THR A 504 6.65 -18.71 15.80
CA THR A 504 7.73 -18.08 15.03
C THR A 504 7.36 -16.64 14.69
N ASP A 505 8.20 -15.68 15.04
CA ASP A 505 7.95 -14.24 14.80
C ASP A 505 8.53 -13.77 13.45
N GLN A 506 8.63 -14.70 12.48
CA GLN A 506 9.22 -14.42 11.19
C GLN A 506 8.17 -13.98 10.16
N PRO A 507 8.51 -13.07 9.24
CA PRO A 507 7.62 -12.72 8.15
C PRO A 507 7.38 -13.94 7.25
N ILE A 508 6.18 -14.02 6.66
CA ILE A 508 5.70 -15.19 5.92
C ILE A 508 6.66 -15.63 4.82
N GLY A 509 7.26 -14.68 4.07
CA GLY A 509 8.24 -14.98 3.03
C GLY A 509 9.47 -15.71 3.56
N HIS A 510 10.01 -15.29 4.70
CA HIS A 510 11.14 -15.97 5.34
C HIS A 510 10.73 -17.34 5.88
N LEU A 511 9.59 -17.44 6.57
CA LEU A 511 9.08 -18.70 7.11
C LEU A 511 8.93 -19.76 6.00
N LEU A 512 8.33 -19.38 4.87
CA LEU A 512 8.13 -20.26 3.73
C LEU A 512 9.43 -20.64 3.01
N ASN A 513 10.39 -19.71 2.90
CA ASN A 513 11.71 -20.00 2.35
C ASN A 513 12.50 -20.96 3.25
N GLN A 514 12.42 -20.78 4.58
CA GLN A 514 13.05 -21.68 5.54
C GLN A 514 12.42 -23.08 5.50
N ILE A 515 11.08 -23.18 5.44
CA ILE A 515 10.38 -24.47 5.26
C ILE A 515 10.88 -25.16 4.00
N ASN A 516 10.98 -24.45 2.87
CA ASN A 516 11.45 -25.03 1.62
C ASN A 516 12.92 -25.48 1.72
N HIS A 517 13.81 -24.64 2.26
CA HIS A 517 15.22 -24.97 2.44
C HIS A 517 15.42 -26.18 3.36
N LEU A 518 14.77 -26.22 4.52
CA LEU A 518 14.86 -27.33 5.47
C LEU A 518 14.24 -28.61 4.91
N SER A 519 13.17 -28.51 4.11
CA SER A 519 12.58 -29.68 3.46
C SER A 519 13.55 -30.35 2.48
N LYS A 520 14.39 -29.57 1.79
CA LYS A 520 15.47 -30.09 0.94
C LYS A 520 16.55 -30.78 1.77
N ALA A 521 16.94 -30.19 2.90
CA ALA A 521 17.93 -30.76 3.79
C ALA A 521 17.48 -32.09 4.44
N THR A 522 16.19 -32.24 4.75
CA THR A 522 15.64 -33.45 5.39
C THR A 522 15.11 -34.49 4.39
N MET A 523 15.40 -34.36 3.08
CA MET A 523 14.87 -35.24 2.01
C MET A 523 13.34 -35.27 1.89
N ASN A 524 12.64 -34.27 2.44
CA ASN A 524 11.17 -34.13 2.42
C ASN A 524 10.71 -33.08 1.39
N THR A 525 11.36 -33.04 0.23
CA THR A 525 11.17 -32.01 -0.80
C THR A 525 9.74 -31.90 -1.31
N ASN A 526 9.06 -33.03 -1.53
CA ASN A 526 7.66 -33.05 -1.98
C ASN A 526 6.73 -32.40 -0.95
N THR A 527 6.92 -32.72 0.32
CA THR A 527 6.15 -32.13 1.44
C THR A 527 6.38 -30.63 1.49
N GLY A 528 7.64 -30.19 1.48
CA GLY A 528 7.99 -28.76 1.54
C GLY A 528 7.42 -27.96 0.39
N ASN A 529 7.55 -28.46 -0.85
CA ASN A 529 6.99 -27.80 -2.04
C ASN A 529 5.46 -27.69 -1.98
N THR A 530 4.79 -28.75 -1.50
CA THR A 530 3.32 -28.77 -1.36
C THR A 530 2.85 -27.82 -0.28
N VAL A 531 3.54 -27.78 0.87
CA VAL A 531 3.27 -26.83 1.96
C VAL A 531 3.48 -25.41 1.47
N HIS A 532 4.58 -25.14 0.77
CA HIS A 532 4.87 -23.84 0.20
C HIS A 532 3.74 -23.37 -0.73
N TYR A 533 3.31 -24.23 -1.67
CA TYR A 533 2.23 -23.91 -2.60
C TYR A 533 0.90 -23.55 -1.91
N PHE A 534 0.48 -24.31 -0.90
CA PHE A 534 -0.78 -24.01 -0.22
C PHE A 534 -0.66 -22.81 0.73
N ALA A 535 0.47 -22.67 1.42
CA ALA A 535 0.66 -21.59 2.37
C ALA A 535 0.81 -20.22 1.68
N THR A 536 1.34 -20.15 0.44
CA THR A 536 1.32 -18.91 -0.36
C THR A 536 -0.07 -18.53 -0.86
N GLN A 537 -1.04 -19.45 -0.84
CA GLN A 537 -2.43 -19.21 -1.23
C GLN A 537 -3.36 -19.05 -0.03
N ASP A 538 -2.92 -19.35 1.20
CA ASP A 538 -3.72 -19.19 2.41
C ASP A 538 -3.68 -17.74 2.89
N ALA A 539 -4.62 -16.95 2.39
CA ALA A 539 -4.81 -15.57 2.80
C ALA A 539 -4.94 -15.38 4.31
N GLY A 540 -5.65 -16.28 5.00
CA GLY A 540 -5.78 -16.20 6.45
C GLY A 540 -4.43 -16.35 7.15
N LEU A 541 -3.60 -17.28 6.69
CA LEU A 541 -2.24 -17.47 7.21
C LEU A 541 -1.35 -16.27 6.90
N ILE A 542 -1.43 -15.72 5.68
CA ILE A 542 -0.66 -14.55 5.26
C ILE A 542 -1.00 -13.36 6.14
N ILE A 543 -2.29 -13.03 6.28
CA ILE A 543 -2.77 -11.92 7.10
C ILE A 543 -2.34 -12.11 8.56
N PHE A 544 -2.52 -13.32 9.11
CA PHE A 544 -2.15 -13.62 10.49
C PHE A 544 -0.65 -13.41 10.76
N VAL A 545 0.21 -13.94 9.88
CA VAL A 545 1.67 -13.80 10.02
C VAL A 545 2.11 -12.35 9.84
N SER A 546 1.52 -11.62 8.88
CA SER A 546 1.82 -10.20 8.66
C SER A 546 1.46 -9.36 9.89
N LEU A 547 0.27 -9.55 10.47
CA LEU A 547 -0.13 -8.86 11.70
C LEU A 547 0.76 -9.20 12.88
N ARG A 548 1.12 -10.48 13.02
CA ARG A 548 1.99 -10.93 14.11
C ARG A 548 3.40 -10.35 14.02
N SER A 549 3.89 -10.07 12.80
CA SER A 549 5.23 -9.47 12.63
C SER A 549 5.35 -8.03 13.15
N LEU A 550 4.23 -7.39 13.52
CA LEU A 550 4.19 -6.08 14.17
C LEU A 550 4.20 -6.15 15.70
N LEU A 551 4.03 -7.34 16.29
CA LEU A 551 4.08 -7.57 17.73
C LEU A 551 5.46 -8.11 18.12
#